data_AF-A0A661Z3H9-F1
#
_entry.id   AF-A0A661Z3H9-F1
#
_cell.length_a   1.000
_cell.length_b   1.000
_cell.length_c   1.000
_cell.angle_alpha   90.00
_cell.angle_beta   90.00
_cell.angle_gamma   90.00
#
_symmetry.space_group_name_H-M   'P 1'
#
loop_
_entity.id
_entity.type
_entity.pdbx_description
1 polymer ?
#
loop_
_entity_poly.entity_id
_entity_poly.type
_entity_poly.pdbx_seq_one_letter_code
_entity_poly.pdbx_strand_id
1 'polypeptide(L)'
;MNNYSSIKSILIAITTLIVINASSQNHYSIFKTYTYEMKVNSKIVRTTTEELLLDSNVVYDLHNPGTWIRNFRLVASEKYKVLLSFNHPSSIEPFGICGAGNEEGFMLYQFDKNYKLISSKSILLESCVYQINVESKVEISNYITKYIISDDSEDAYFEVVINAKDVWIGKSKIKNYKTKK
;
A
#
# COMPACT_ATOMS: atom_id res chain seq x y z
N MET A 1 -7.78 32.48 -16.56
CA MET A 1 -8.69 31.31 -16.68
C MET A 1 -7.80 30.07 -16.75
N ASN A 2 -7.69 29.33 -15.65
CA ASN A 2 -6.83 28.14 -15.58
C ASN A 2 -7.67 26.91 -15.96
N ASN A 3 -7.46 26.40 -17.16
CA ASN A 3 -8.02 25.12 -17.61
C ASN A 3 -7.30 23.98 -16.88
N TYR A 4 -7.87 23.54 -15.77
CA TYR A 4 -7.47 22.28 -15.14
C TYR A 4 -8.13 21.11 -15.90
N SER A 5 -7.34 20.47 -16.76
CA SER A 5 -7.70 19.20 -17.38
C SER A 5 -7.87 18.14 -16.29
N SER A 6 -9.09 17.65 -16.14
CA SER A 6 -9.45 16.53 -15.27
C SER A 6 -8.78 15.26 -15.79
N ILE A 7 -7.69 14.83 -15.17
CA ILE A 7 -7.05 13.54 -15.46
C ILE A 7 -7.94 12.45 -14.86
N LYS A 8 -8.71 11.78 -15.71
CA LYS A 8 -9.37 10.51 -15.37
C LYS A 8 -8.31 9.41 -15.37
N SER A 9 -7.83 9.04 -14.19
CA SER A 9 -7.02 7.83 -14.02
C SER A 9 -7.95 6.61 -14.11
N ILE A 10 -7.69 5.70 -15.04
CA ILE A 10 -8.39 4.41 -15.14
C ILE A 10 -7.53 3.37 -14.45
N LEU A 11 -8.04 2.80 -13.35
CA LEU A 11 -7.44 1.63 -12.70
C LEU A 11 -7.93 0.37 -13.44
N ILE A 12 -7.02 -0.39 -14.05
CA ILE A 12 -7.35 -1.67 -14.68
C ILE A 12 -6.69 -2.76 -13.85
N ALA A 13 -7.50 -3.59 -13.18
CA ALA A 13 -7.01 -4.80 -12.55
C ALA A 13 -6.89 -5.90 -13.63
N ILE A 14 -5.68 -6.34 -13.94
CA ILE A 14 -5.44 -7.43 -14.89
C ILE A 14 -5.05 -8.66 -14.09
N THR A 15 -5.95 -9.64 -14.03
CA THR A 15 -5.63 -10.94 -13.42
C THR A 15 -4.91 -11.78 -14.45
N THR A 16 -3.62 -12.05 -14.24
CA THR A 16 -2.83 -12.94 -15.11
C THR A 16 -2.58 -14.25 -14.39
N LEU A 17 -3.14 -15.35 -14.90
CA LEU A 17 -2.85 -16.69 -14.40
C LEU A 17 -1.62 -17.23 -15.12
N ILE A 18 -0.51 -17.41 -14.41
CA ILE A 18 0.70 -18.04 -14.97
C ILE A 18 0.78 -19.47 -14.42
N VAL A 19 0.67 -20.46 -15.31
CA VAL A 19 0.90 -21.87 -14.99
C VAL A 19 2.31 -22.23 -15.43
N ILE A 20 3.19 -22.51 -14.48
CA ILE A 20 4.56 -22.96 -14.77
C ILE A 20 4.58 -24.49 -14.70
N ASN A 21 4.95 -25.15 -15.80
CA ASN A 21 5.18 -26.59 -15.83
C ASN A 21 6.55 -26.89 -15.20
N ALA A 22 6.56 -27.42 -13.96
CA ALA A 22 7.76 -28.02 -13.40
C ALA A 22 7.82 -29.49 -13.87
N SER A 23 8.69 -29.80 -14.83
CA SER A 23 8.93 -31.18 -15.27
C SER A 23 9.79 -31.90 -14.22
N SER A 24 9.15 -32.38 -13.16
CA SER A 24 9.37 -33.69 -12.56
C SER A 24 8.53 -33.77 -11.28
N GLN A 25 7.59 -34.72 -11.28
CA GLN A 25 6.67 -35.05 -10.19
C GLN A 25 5.60 -33.99 -9.86
N ASN A 26 4.48 -34.04 -10.60
CA ASN A 26 3.08 -33.75 -10.21
C ASN A 26 2.76 -32.79 -9.04
N HIS A 27 3.55 -31.74 -8.83
CA HIS A 27 3.22 -30.65 -7.91
C HIS A 27 2.96 -29.40 -8.75
N TYR A 28 1.69 -29.11 -8.97
CA TYR A 28 1.27 -27.81 -9.52
C TYR A 28 1.31 -26.78 -8.39
N SER A 29 2.31 -25.91 -8.41
CA SER A 29 2.28 -24.70 -7.59
C SER A 29 1.53 -23.62 -8.37
N ILE A 30 0.28 -23.35 -7.99
CA ILE A 30 -0.50 -22.25 -8.55
C ILE A 30 -0.05 -20.96 -7.84
N PHE A 31 0.78 -20.17 -8.51
CA PHE A 31 1.09 -18.81 -8.06
C PHE A 31 0.07 -17.85 -8.69
N LYS A 32 -0.77 -17.22 -7.86
CA LYS A 32 -1.63 -16.13 -8.31
C LYS A 32 -0.87 -14.82 -8.18
N THR A 33 -0.31 -14.35 -9.29
CA THR A 33 0.27 -13.00 -9.36
C THR A 33 -0.83 -12.02 -9.77
N TYR A 34 -1.10 -11.04 -8.91
CA TYR A 34 -2.02 -9.95 -9.24
C TYR A 34 -1.23 -8.79 -9.82
N THR A 35 -1.52 -8.42 -11.06
CA THR A 35 -0.89 -7.26 -11.72
C THR A 35 -1.88 -6.11 -11.75
N TYR A 36 -1.55 -5.01 -11.07
CA TYR A 36 -2.34 -3.78 -11.11
C TYR A 36 -1.64 -2.78 -12.03
N GLU A 37 -2.39 -2.24 -12.99
CA GLU A 37 -1.89 -1.28 -13.96
C GLU A 37 -2.62 0.06 -13.82
N MET A 38 -1.85 1.14 -13.69
CA MET A 38 -2.34 2.51 -13.90
C MET A 38 -1.55 3.20 -15.00
N LYS A 39 -2.28 3.78 -15.95
CA LYS A 39 -1.71 4.63 -16.99
C LYS A 39 -1.81 6.09 -16.53
N VAL A 40 -0.68 6.70 -16.21
CA VAL A 40 -0.60 8.11 -15.81
C VAL A 40 0.28 8.85 -16.81
N ASN A 41 -0.32 9.80 -17.56
CA ASN A 41 0.40 10.71 -18.47
C ASN A 41 1.45 9.99 -19.36
N SER A 42 1.04 8.93 -20.07
CA SER A 42 1.86 8.12 -20.98
C SER A 42 2.94 7.22 -20.37
N LYS A 43 3.15 7.21 -19.05
CA LYS A 43 3.94 6.19 -18.35
C LYS A 43 3.03 5.19 -17.64
N ILE A 44 3.40 3.92 -17.73
CA ILE A 44 2.66 2.82 -17.10
C ILE A 44 3.40 2.46 -15.82
N VAL A 45 2.77 2.69 -14.68
CA VAL A 45 3.24 2.13 -13.41
C VAL A 45 2.44 0.85 -13.18
N ARG A 46 3.15 -0.26 -13.04
CA ARG A 46 2.55 -1.56 -12.73
C ARG A 46 3.12 -2.04 -11.41
N THR A 47 2.27 -2.62 -10.58
CA THR A 47 2.73 -3.39 -9.42
C THR A 47 2.28 -4.83 -9.59
N THR A 48 3.19 -5.75 -9.31
CA THR A 48 2.85 -7.11 -8.94
C THR A 48 2.84 -7.20 -7.41
N THR A 49 2.70 -8.41 -6.87
CA THR A 49 2.86 -8.68 -5.45
C THR A 49 4.29 -8.44 -4.94
N GLU A 50 5.28 -8.38 -5.83
CA GLU A 50 6.71 -8.44 -5.49
C GLU A 50 7.54 -7.35 -6.17
N GLU A 51 7.03 -6.75 -7.24
CA GLU A 51 7.78 -5.83 -8.08
C GLU A 51 6.95 -4.59 -8.42
N LEU A 52 7.65 -3.46 -8.53
CA LEU A 52 7.11 -2.20 -9.00
C LEU A 52 7.83 -1.80 -10.29
N LEU A 53 7.11 -1.82 -11.41
CA LEU A 53 7.61 -1.33 -12.68
C LEU A 53 7.43 0.19 -12.73
N LEU A 54 8.54 0.92 -12.74
CA LEU A 54 8.59 2.39 -12.72
C LEU A 54 8.64 3.00 -14.13
N ASP A 55 9.22 2.26 -15.07
CA ASP A 55 9.25 2.56 -16.51
C ASP A 55 9.45 1.25 -17.30
N SER A 56 9.52 1.32 -18.64
CA SER A 56 9.69 0.16 -19.52
C SER A 56 10.92 -0.70 -19.22
N ASN A 57 11.96 -0.12 -18.63
CA ASN A 57 13.25 -0.77 -18.36
C ASN A 57 13.67 -0.70 -16.89
N VAL A 58 12.81 -0.21 -16.00
CA VAL A 58 13.16 0.00 -14.59
C VAL A 58 12.15 -0.71 -13.70
N VAL A 59 12.66 -1.69 -12.96
CA VAL A 59 11.92 -2.47 -11.97
C VAL A 59 12.52 -2.22 -10.60
N TYR A 60 11.66 -2.04 -9.61
CA TYR A 60 12.02 -1.91 -8.21
C TYR A 60 11.47 -3.10 -7.43
N ASP A 61 12.35 -3.79 -6.69
CA ASP A 61 11.99 -4.94 -5.85
C ASP A 61 11.30 -4.48 -4.56
N LEU A 62 10.05 -4.94 -4.37
CA LEU A 62 9.22 -4.61 -3.21
C LEU A 62 9.51 -5.47 -1.97
N HIS A 63 10.42 -6.46 -2.04
CA HIS A 63 10.87 -7.21 -0.87
C HIS A 63 11.91 -6.47 -0.01
N ASN A 64 12.57 -5.47 -0.59
CA ASN A 64 13.60 -4.66 0.09
C ASN A 64 13.15 -3.96 1.40
N PRO A 65 11.91 -3.49 1.60
CA PRO A 65 11.45 -2.94 2.89
C PRO A 65 11.27 -3.97 4.03
N GLY A 66 11.28 -5.28 3.75
CA GLY A 66 11.14 -6.34 4.76
C GLY A 66 10.26 -7.51 4.30
N THR A 67 10.61 -8.72 4.70
CA THR A 67 10.05 -9.99 4.21
C THR A 67 8.60 -10.30 4.66
N TRP A 68 8.00 -9.45 5.47
CA TRP A 68 6.74 -9.73 6.17
C TRP A 68 5.54 -8.94 5.60
N ILE A 69 5.79 -7.96 4.73
CA ILE A 69 4.74 -7.25 4.01
C ILE A 69 4.55 -7.84 2.61
N ARG A 70 3.31 -7.96 2.16
CA ARG A 70 2.92 -8.67 0.94
C ARG A 70 1.66 -8.07 0.33
N ASN A 71 1.25 -8.59 -0.83
CA ASN A 71 0.02 -8.19 -1.52
C ASN A 71 -0.03 -6.68 -1.83
N PHE A 72 1.07 -6.13 -2.35
CA PHE A 72 1.11 -4.72 -2.72
C PHE A 72 0.08 -4.40 -3.80
N ARG A 73 -0.62 -3.27 -3.62
CA ARG A 73 -1.60 -2.74 -4.56
C ARG A 73 -1.28 -1.28 -4.83
N LEU A 74 -1.30 -0.90 -6.11
CA LEU A 74 -1.07 0.49 -6.51
C LEU A 74 -2.31 1.32 -6.16
N VAL A 75 -2.13 2.29 -5.28
CA VAL A 75 -3.18 3.24 -4.89
C VAL A 75 -3.11 4.47 -5.77
N ALA A 76 -1.89 5.02 -5.95
CA ALA A 76 -1.66 6.15 -6.84
C ALA A 76 -0.18 6.28 -7.23
N SER A 77 0.08 7.01 -8.31
CA SER A 77 1.43 7.32 -8.76
C SER A 77 1.51 8.71 -9.39
N GLU A 78 2.58 9.44 -9.10
CA GLU A 78 2.89 10.74 -9.70
C GLU A 78 4.39 10.82 -9.98
N LYS A 79 4.78 10.72 -11.26
CA LYS A 79 6.15 10.82 -11.80
C LYS A 79 7.21 9.97 -11.07
N TYR A 80 7.68 10.42 -9.91
CA TYR A 80 8.69 9.78 -9.07
C TYR A 80 8.17 9.45 -7.67
N LYS A 81 6.87 9.47 -7.46
CA LYS A 81 6.22 9.04 -6.23
C LYS A 81 5.25 7.92 -6.53
N VAL A 82 5.27 6.91 -5.67
CA VAL A 82 4.35 5.78 -5.76
C VAL A 82 3.77 5.51 -4.38
N LEU A 83 2.45 5.47 -4.31
CA LEU A 83 1.70 5.13 -3.12
C LEU A 83 1.09 3.74 -3.32
N LEU A 84 1.45 2.82 -2.44
CA LEU A 84 0.97 1.46 -2.40
C LEU A 84 0.17 1.22 -1.12
N SER A 85 -0.83 0.35 -1.18
CA SER A 85 -1.29 -0.36 0.01
C SER A 85 -0.65 -1.74 0.06
N PHE A 86 -0.50 -2.29 1.25
CA PHE A 86 0.06 -3.62 1.47
C PHE A 86 -0.68 -4.32 2.60
N ASN A 87 -0.51 -5.62 2.67
CA ASN A 87 -0.94 -6.44 3.80
C ASN A 87 0.26 -6.97 4.59
N HIS A 88 0.07 -7.18 5.88
CA HIS A 88 1.01 -7.91 6.72
C HIS A 88 0.27 -8.89 7.62
N PRO A 89 0.94 -9.96 8.09
CA PRO A 89 0.31 -10.91 8.99
C PRO A 89 0.03 -10.26 10.35
N SER A 90 -1.12 -10.59 10.95
CA SER A 90 -1.48 -10.18 12.33
C SER A 90 -0.59 -10.74 13.42
N SER A 91 0.19 -11.77 13.11
CA SER A 91 1.14 -12.34 14.03
C SER A 91 2.30 -12.97 13.26
N ILE A 92 3.50 -12.86 13.82
CA ILE A 92 4.65 -13.65 13.37
C ILE A 92 4.52 -15.11 13.87
N GLU A 93 3.72 -15.32 14.93
CA GLU A 93 3.52 -16.62 15.58
C GLU A 93 2.11 -17.18 15.35
N PRO A 94 1.97 -18.45 14.94
CA PRO A 94 0.67 -19.06 14.61
C PRO A 94 -0.29 -19.29 15.79
N PHE A 95 0.11 -18.96 17.04
CA PHE A 95 -0.66 -19.21 18.26
C PHE A 95 -0.98 -17.93 19.07
N GLY A 96 -0.80 -16.74 18.50
CA GLY A 96 -1.11 -15.47 19.15
C GLY A 96 -2.61 -15.23 19.33
N ILE A 97 -2.97 -14.44 20.36
CA ILE A 97 -4.35 -14.07 20.72
C ILE A 97 -5.06 -13.27 19.60
N CYS A 98 -4.30 -12.64 18.72
CA CYS A 98 -4.86 -12.00 17.54
C CYS A 98 -5.17 -13.04 16.48
N GLY A 99 -6.46 -13.13 16.15
CA GLY A 99 -6.97 -14.02 15.13
C GLY A 99 -6.23 -13.87 13.81
N ALA A 100 -6.33 -14.90 12.98
CA ALA A 100 -5.78 -14.92 11.63
C ALA A 100 -6.38 -13.80 10.77
N GLY A 101 -5.79 -12.60 10.85
CA GLY A 101 -6.14 -11.42 10.08
C GLY A 101 -5.03 -11.06 9.10
N ASN A 102 -5.42 -10.46 7.98
CA ASN A 102 -4.51 -9.68 7.15
C ASN A 102 -4.70 -8.22 7.56
N GLU A 103 -3.68 -7.64 8.14
CA GLU A 103 -3.66 -6.22 8.52
C GLU A 103 -3.23 -5.38 7.32
N GLU A 104 -3.68 -4.12 7.26
CA GLU A 104 -3.44 -3.22 6.13
C GLU A 104 -2.56 -2.04 6.51
N GLY A 105 -1.68 -1.66 5.59
CA GLY A 105 -0.86 -0.46 5.70
C GLY A 105 -0.67 0.22 4.34
N PHE A 106 -0.03 1.38 4.38
CA PHE A 106 0.32 2.17 3.20
C PHE A 106 1.81 2.44 3.15
N MET A 107 2.36 2.43 1.94
CA MET A 107 3.76 2.74 1.66
C MET A 107 3.88 3.80 0.59
N LEU A 108 4.60 4.86 0.91
CA LEU A 108 4.98 5.91 -0.03
C LEU A 108 6.45 5.78 -0.37
N TYR A 109 6.74 5.54 -1.64
CA TYR A 109 8.07 5.60 -2.20
C TYR A 109 8.29 6.89 -2.98
N GLN A 110 9.45 7.49 -2.79
CA GLN A 110 9.91 8.63 -3.57
C GLN A 110 11.26 8.31 -4.22
N PHE A 111 11.33 8.51 -5.52
CA PHE A 111 12.47 8.24 -6.36
C PHE A 111 13.08 9.55 -6.89
N ASP A 112 14.32 9.48 -7.34
CA ASP A 112 14.96 10.55 -8.10
C ASP A 112 14.64 10.43 -9.60
N LYS A 113 15.20 11.34 -10.39
CA LYS A 113 15.02 11.37 -11.84
C LYS A 113 15.58 10.14 -12.57
N ASN A 114 16.48 9.40 -11.94
CA ASN A 114 17.09 8.17 -12.44
C ASN A 114 16.41 6.93 -11.83
N TYR A 115 15.25 7.11 -11.18
CA TYR A 115 14.50 6.06 -10.48
C TYR A 115 15.26 5.38 -9.33
N LYS A 116 16.25 6.06 -8.75
CA LYS A 116 16.86 5.62 -7.51
C LYS A 116 15.97 6.02 -6.34
N LEU A 117 15.73 5.10 -5.41
CA LEU A 117 14.95 5.40 -4.21
C LEU A 117 15.65 6.48 -3.37
N ILE A 118 14.95 7.59 -3.12
CA ILE A 118 15.39 8.67 -2.22
C ILE A 118 14.86 8.44 -0.82
N SER A 119 13.57 8.12 -0.70
CA SER A 119 12.92 7.92 0.59
C SER A 119 11.74 6.96 0.49
N SER A 120 11.48 6.28 1.59
CA SER A 120 10.30 5.47 1.82
C SER A 120 9.63 5.88 3.13
N LYS A 121 8.30 5.79 3.18
CA LYS A 121 7.52 5.99 4.39
C LYS A 121 6.42 4.96 4.45
N SER A 122 6.37 4.20 5.54
CA SER A 122 5.31 3.24 5.82
C SER A 122 4.45 3.71 6.98
N ILE A 123 3.14 3.46 6.89
CA ILE A 123 2.19 3.63 7.99
C ILE A 123 1.33 2.37 8.06
N LEU A 124 1.27 1.76 9.23
CA LEU A 124 0.33 0.70 9.55
C LEU A 124 -0.99 1.36 9.96
N LEU A 125 -2.11 0.86 9.44
CA LEU A 125 -3.43 1.29 9.88
C LEU A 125 -3.97 0.39 10.99
N GLU A 126 -3.60 -0.88 10.93
CA GLU A 126 -3.96 -1.90 11.90
C GLU A 126 -2.71 -2.72 12.16
N SER A 127 -2.44 -3.06 13.41
CA SER A 127 -1.48 -4.08 13.74
C SER A 127 -1.72 -4.63 15.13
N CYS A 128 -1.97 -5.93 15.25
CA CYS A 128 -1.99 -6.57 16.54
C CYS A 128 -0.63 -6.53 17.24
N VAL A 129 0.44 -6.84 16.49
CA VAL A 129 1.82 -6.87 17.03
C VAL A 129 2.19 -5.52 17.64
N TYR A 130 1.78 -4.43 16.99
CA TYR A 130 2.03 -3.06 17.48
C TYR A 130 0.85 -2.44 18.23
N GLN A 131 -0.22 -3.20 18.49
CA GLN A 131 -1.44 -2.73 19.15
C GLN A 131 -2.03 -1.45 18.53
N ILE A 132 -2.06 -1.42 17.20
CA ILE A 132 -2.63 -0.34 16.38
C ILE A 132 -4.00 -0.80 15.90
N ASN A 133 -5.04 0.01 16.09
CA ASN A 133 -6.38 -0.33 15.62
C ASN A 133 -7.01 0.82 14.83
N VAL A 134 -7.81 0.51 13.82
CA VAL A 134 -8.61 1.54 13.11
C VAL A 134 -9.88 1.81 13.90
N GLU A 135 -9.99 3.01 14.46
CA GLU A 135 -11.17 3.48 15.20
C GLU A 135 -12.25 3.99 14.26
N SER A 136 -11.83 4.67 13.18
CA SER A 136 -12.75 5.13 12.16
C SER A 136 -12.07 5.34 10.82
N LYS A 137 -12.83 5.15 9.75
CA LYS A 137 -12.46 5.47 8.37
C LYS A 137 -13.50 6.41 7.80
N VAL A 138 -13.06 7.53 7.23
CA VAL A 138 -13.91 8.52 6.57
C VAL A 138 -13.36 8.80 5.19
N GLU A 139 -14.16 8.56 4.17
CA GLU A 139 -13.85 8.95 2.79
C GLU A 139 -14.28 10.40 2.60
N ILE A 140 -13.31 11.33 2.56
CA ILE A 140 -13.56 12.76 2.40
C ILE A 140 -13.88 13.08 0.93
N SER A 141 -13.24 12.36 0.01
CA SER A 141 -13.49 12.42 -1.43
C SER A 141 -12.99 11.15 -2.10
N ASN A 142 -13.18 11.03 -3.42
CA ASN A 142 -12.68 9.91 -4.23
C ASN A 142 -11.16 9.69 -4.15
N TYR A 143 -10.39 10.67 -3.66
CA TYR A 143 -8.94 10.60 -3.58
C TYR A 143 -8.39 10.77 -2.17
N ILE A 144 -9.23 11.13 -1.20
CA ILE A 144 -8.78 11.46 0.14
C ILE A 144 -9.55 10.61 1.13
N THR A 145 -8.82 9.75 1.82
CA THR A 145 -9.35 8.93 2.90
C THR A 145 -8.63 9.28 4.19
N LYS A 146 -9.41 9.48 5.24
CA LYS A 146 -8.94 9.76 6.58
C LYS A 146 -9.21 8.57 7.48
N TYR A 147 -8.22 8.20 8.27
CA TYR A 147 -8.30 7.19 9.29
C TYR A 147 -8.02 7.84 10.64
N ILE A 148 -8.78 7.44 11.65
CA ILE A 148 -8.37 7.62 13.04
C ILE A 148 -7.92 6.25 13.50
N ILE A 149 -6.68 6.18 13.99
CA ILE A 149 -6.11 4.96 14.56
C ILE A 149 -5.79 5.18 16.03
N SER A 150 -5.99 4.17 16.86
CA SER A 150 -5.38 4.05 18.17
C SER A 150 -4.04 3.35 18.06
N ASP A 151 -3.13 3.69 18.96
CA ASP A 151 -1.84 3.05 19.15
C ASP A 151 -1.65 2.89 20.66
N ASP A 152 -1.95 1.70 21.17
CA ASP A 152 -1.96 1.44 22.61
C ASP A 152 -0.54 1.48 23.19
N SER A 153 0.49 1.22 22.35
CA SER A 153 1.90 1.30 22.76
C SER A 153 2.33 2.74 23.07
N GLU A 154 1.70 3.72 22.42
CA GLU A 154 1.93 5.14 22.62
C GLU A 154 0.86 5.81 23.52
N ASP A 155 -0.14 5.06 23.98
CA ASP A 155 -1.35 5.55 24.66
C ASP A 155 -1.94 6.78 23.94
N ALA A 156 -2.14 6.62 22.63
CA ALA A 156 -2.42 7.75 21.75
C ALA A 156 -3.35 7.43 20.59
N TYR A 157 -3.99 8.48 20.10
CA TYR A 157 -4.73 8.45 18.84
C TYR A 157 -4.02 9.28 17.78
N PHE A 158 -4.08 8.80 16.55
CA PHE A 158 -3.50 9.47 15.40
C PHE A 158 -4.53 9.66 14.30
N GLU A 159 -4.47 10.81 13.65
CA GLU A 159 -5.10 11.02 12.36
C GLU A 159 -4.11 10.66 11.25
N VAL A 160 -4.51 9.71 10.42
CA VAL A 160 -3.77 9.32 9.20
C VAL A 160 -4.58 9.75 7.99
N VAL A 161 -3.94 10.47 7.06
CA VAL A 161 -4.59 10.96 5.84
C VAL A 161 -3.85 10.39 4.64
N ILE A 162 -4.59 9.65 3.81
CA ILE A 162 -4.14 9.14 2.52
C ILE A 162 -4.70 10.06 1.43
N ASN A 163 -3.83 10.71 0.67
CA ASN A 163 -4.21 11.54 -0.47
C ASN A 163 -3.65 10.92 -1.75
N ALA A 164 -4.48 10.19 -2.47
CA ALA A 164 -4.16 9.53 -3.73
C ALA A 164 -3.99 10.53 -4.89
N LYS A 165 -4.59 11.73 -4.81
CA LYS A 165 -4.44 12.74 -5.86
C LYS A 165 -3.04 13.34 -5.86
N ASP A 166 -2.51 13.64 -4.69
CA ASP A 166 -1.19 14.27 -4.50
C ASP A 166 -0.10 13.25 -4.09
N VAL A 167 -0.44 11.95 -4.11
CA VAL A 167 0.43 10.81 -3.78
C VAL A 167 1.17 11.04 -2.47
N TRP A 168 0.40 11.18 -1.39
CA TRP A 168 0.90 11.64 -0.10
C TRP A 168 0.26 10.90 1.07
N ILE A 169 1.03 10.77 2.16
CA ILE A 169 0.59 10.22 3.44
C ILE A 169 0.97 11.14 4.61
N GLY A 170 -0.04 11.56 5.38
CA GLY A 170 0.11 12.26 6.66
C GLY A 170 -0.21 11.36 7.85
N LYS A 171 0.51 11.54 8.97
CA LYS A 171 0.17 11.02 10.31
C LYS A 171 0.38 12.16 11.30
N SER A 172 -0.59 12.42 12.18
CA SER A 172 -0.48 13.44 13.22
C SER A 172 -1.16 12.97 14.50
N LYS A 173 -0.54 13.27 15.67
CA LYS A 173 -1.07 12.87 16.98
C LYS A 173 -2.24 13.77 17.37
N ILE A 174 -3.32 13.18 17.87
CA ILE A 174 -4.53 13.88 18.32
C ILE A 174 -4.39 14.15 19.82
N LYS A 175 -4.30 15.43 20.21
CA LYS A 175 -4.00 15.81 21.59
C LYS A 175 -5.15 15.60 22.59
N ASN A 176 -6.39 15.37 22.15
CA ASN A 176 -7.59 15.31 23.01
C ASN A 176 -8.69 14.42 22.42
N TYR A 177 -8.38 13.15 22.11
CA TYR A 177 -9.42 12.24 21.62
C TYR A 177 -10.25 11.74 22.82
N LYS A 178 -11.49 12.24 22.95
CA LYS A 178 -12.43 11.70 23.93
C LYS A 178 -13.10 10.46 23.33
N THR A 179 -12.78 9.28 23.86
CA THR A 179 -13.59 8.08 23.60
C THR A 179 -15.02 8.37 24.04
N LYS A 180 -15.97 8.35 23.11
CA LYS A 180 -17.38 8.20 23.49
C LYS A 180 -17.51 6.80 24.09
N LYS A 181 -17.51 6.71 25.43
CA LYS A 181 -17.93 5.52 26.16
C LYS A 181 -19.41 5.25 25.90
#